data_AF-A0A7S3IHL7-F1
#
_entry.id   AF-A0A7S3IHL7-F1
#
_cell.length_a   1.000
_cell.length_b   1.000
_cell.length_c   1.000
_cell.angle_alpha   90.00
_cell.angle_beta   90.00
_cell.angle_gamma   90.00
#
_symmetry.space_group_name_H-M   'P 1'
#
loop_
_entity.id
_entity.type
_entity.pdbx_description
1 polymer ?
#
loop_
_entity_poly.entity_id
_entity_poly.type
_entity_poly.pdbx_seq_one_letter_code
_entity_poly.pdbx_strand_id
1 'polypeptide(L)'
;MSEHIMCTFWFYVCDKDNWAQLDLDNQIFDLLQKKPAEALTNDYVNKLYASPSGKEPIKVALISDLHTDFDYVPGKSNNCGRPLCCRSDSGAPKDASEVAGKWGDFACDIPPWTLDNMVDFVNNTISPDAVLWLGDSIPHNVESLTLENNVKIMQNVTAAVSSGLEGTKFFPVIGNHDTYPQDVISMQKPRDNQAINEWGPSWAPFLPNDEEINRFLDWGYYSADFVGLDGQPIGNAKTRIFSLNTNICYQMNWELFAQFVDPGNMLQWLHDELEEIESEGGTAILLGH
;
A
#
# COMPACT_ATOMS: atom_id res chain seq x y z
N MET A 1 -26.12 -1.80 1.03
CA MET A 1 -26.61 -1.57 2.41
C MET A 1 -27.94 -2.29 2.60
N SER A 2 -28.09 -3.08 3.67
CA SER A 2 -29.33 -3.84 3.95
C SER A 2 -30.36 -3.02 4.74
N GLU A 3 -31.63 -3.42 4.67
CA GLU A 3 -32.71 -2.85 5.49
C GLU A 3 -32.36 -2.88 6.98
N HIS A 4 -31.78 -3.99 7.45
CA HIS A 4 -31.39 -4.16 8.84
C HIS A 4 -30.33 -3.13 9.28
N ILE A 5 -29.33 -2.84 8.45
CA ILE A 5 -28.30 -1.83 8.76
C ILE A 5 -28.90 -0.43 8.83
N MET A 6 -29.74 -0.08 7.85
CA MET A 6 -30.44 1.22 7.84
C MET A 6 -31.31 1.41 9.07
N CYS A 7 -32.14 0.42 9.40
CA CYS A 7 -33.05 0.54 10.52
C CYS A 7 -32.33 0.56 11.88
N THR A 8 -31.18 -0.11 11.99
CA THR A 8 -30.38 -0.20 13.23
C THR A 8 -29.52 1.04 13.48
N PHE A 9 -28.78 1.51 12.47
CA PHE A 9 -27.74 2.53 12.65
C PHE A 9 -28.10 3.92 12.16
N TRP A 10 -29.09 4.07 11.28
CA TRP A 10 -29.47 5.36 10.70
C TRP A 10 -30.80 5.87 11.23
N PHE A 11 -31.80 5.00 11.30
CA PHE A 11 -33.13 5.37 11.80
C PHE A 11 -33.34 5.02 13.27
N TYR A 12 -32.50 4.17 13.85
CA TYR A 12 -32.59 3.73 15.24
C TYR A 12 -33.95 3.13 15.61
N VAL A 13 -34.56 2.37 14.68
CA VAL A 13 -35.88 1.71 14.84
C VAL A 13 -35.80 0.19 14.95
N CYS A 14 -34.62 -0.40 14.77
CA CYS A 14 -34.36 -1.82 14.99
C CYS A 14 -33.44 -2.04 16.20
N ASP A 15 -33.59 -3.20 16.84
CA ASP A 15 -32.75 -3.63 17.95
C ASP A 15 -31.30 -3.91 17.51
N LYS A 16 -30.36 -3.55 18.39
CA LYS A 16 -28.91 -3.75 18.19
C LYS A 16 -28.41 -5.07 18.74
N ASP A 17 -29.29 -6.05 18.98
CA ASP A 17 -28.97 -7.26 19.74
C ASP A 17 -27.80 -8.09 19.16
N ASN A 18 -27.50 -7.92 17.87
CA ASN A 18 -26.38 -8.57 17.18
C ASN A 18 -25.09 -7.72 17.11
N TRP A 19 -25.10 -6.51 17.66
CA TRP A 19 -24.01 -5.54 17.55
C TRP A 19 -23.56 -5.05 18.93
N ALA A 20 -22.34 -5.39 19.29
CA ALA A 20 -21.67 -4.82 20.47
C ALA A 20 -20.66 -3.77 20.00
N GLN A 21 -20.74 -2.56 20.54
CA GLN A 21 -19.68 -1.58 20.35
C GLN A 21 -18.43 -2.07 21.08
N LEU A 22 -17.28 -2.08 20.40
CA LEU A 22 -16.01 -2.40 21.02
C LEU A 22 -15.61 -1.29 21.99
N ASP A 23 -15.37 -1.66 23.24
CA ASP A 23 -14.72 -0.80 24.23
C ASP A 23 -13.20 -0.88 24.03
N LEU A 24 -12.71 -0.05 23.11
CA LEU A 24 -11.29 -0.03 22.74
C LEU A 24 -10.41 0.43 23.90
N ASP A 25 -10.89 1.36 24.73
CA ASP A 25 -10.11 1.88 25.86
C ASP A 25 -9.78 0.77 26.86
N ASN A 26 -10.79 -0.03 27.25
CA ASN A 26 -10.59 -1.15 28.15
C ASN A 26 -9.76 -2.28 27.51
N GLN A 27 -9.97 -2.58 26.23
CA GLN A 27 -9.16 -3.59 25.52
C GLN A 27 -7.68 -3.19 25.44
N ILE A 28 -7.40 -1.93 25.09
CA ILE A 28 -6.04 -1.39 25.06
C ILE A 28 -5.43 -1.42 26.46
N PHE A 29 -6.20 -1.03 27.49
CA PHE A 29 -5.73 -1.07 28.87
C PHE A 29 -5.34 -2.50 29.30
N ASP A 30 -6.20 -3.49 29.06
CA ASP A 30 -5.95 -4.89 29.38
C ASP A 30 -4.76 -5.48 28.60
N LEU A 31 -4.60 -5.07 27.34
CA LEU A 31 -3.45 -5.47 26.51
C LEU A 31 -2.16 -4.90 27.10
N LEU A 32 -2.11 -3.59 27.38
CA LEU A 32 -0.93 -2.90 27.90
C LEU A 32 -0.49 -3.43 29.27
N GLN A 33 -1.42 -3.90 30.11
CA GLN A 33 -1.08 -4.54 31.39
C GLN A 33 -0.25 -5.82 31.24
N LYS A 34 -0.39 -6.52 30.12
CA LYS A 34 0.34 -7.77 29.84
C LYS A 34 1.69 -7.52 29.18
N LYS A 35 1.94 -6.29 28.71
CA LYS A 35 3.18 -5.94 28.00
C LYS A 35 4.34 -5.71 28.97
N PRO A 36 5.59 -5.96 28.53
CA PRO A 36 6.77 -5.73 29.35
C PRO A 36 6.90 -4.23 29.69
N ALA A 37 7.53 -3.91 30.83
CA ALA A 37 7.65 -2.54 31.33
C ALA A 37 8.33 -1.59 30.34
N GLU A 38 9.23 -2.13 29.51
CA GLU A 38 9.90 -1.43 28.42
C GLU A 38 8.92 -0.84 27.41
N ALA A 39 7.78 -1.50 27.14
CA ALA A 39 6.76 -1.04 26.21
C ALA A 39 6.00 0.21 26.71
N LEU A 40 6.10 0.55 28.00
CA LEU A 40 5.49 1.75 28.58
C LEU A 40 6.31 3.03 28.30
N THR A 41 7.46 2.92 27.63
CA THR A 41 8.36 4.04 27.37
C THR A 41 8.85 4.01 25.92
N ASN A 42 9.18 5.17 25.35
CA ASN A 42 9.82 5.24 24.03
C ASN A 42 11.35 5.04 24.09
N ASP A 43 11.86 4.46 25.18
CA ASP A 43 13.29 4.32 25.42
C ASP A 43 13.92 3.19 24.59
N TYR A 44 13.11 2.32 24.00
CA TYR A 44 13.57 1.23 23.12
C TYR A 44 14.43 1.76 21.96
N VAL A 45 13.94 2.77 21.23
CA VAL A 45 14.67 3.36 20.09
C VAL A 45 15.97 4.02 20.55
N ASN A 46 15.93 4.78 21.64
CA ASN A 46 17.12 5.44 22.19
C ASN A 46 18.17 4.43 22.63
N LYS A 47 17.77 3.33 23.28
CA LYS A 47 18.66 2.22 23.65
C LYS A 47 19.27 1.52 22.44
N LEU A 48 18.51 1.36 21.36
CA LEU A 48 18.99 0.75 20.11
C LEU A 48 20.17 1.56 19.53
N TYR A 49 20.06 2.89 19.52
CA TYR A 49 21.10 3.78 18.98
C TYR A 49 22.24 4.07 19.97
N ALA A 50 22.07 3.82 21.27
CA ALA A 50 23.12 4.00 22.26
C ALA A 50 24.28 3.00 22.13
N SER A 51 24.02 1.81 21.58
CA SER A 51 25.01 0.75 21.35
C SER A 51 24.86 0.17 19.94
N PRO A 52 25.31 0.88 18.89
CA PRO A 52 25.20 0.38 17.52
C PRO A 52 25.93 -0.96 17.38
N SER A 53 25.34 -1.88 16.61
CA SER A 53 25.85 -3.25 16.49
C SER A 53 27.21 -3.36 15.79
N GLY A 54 27.65 -2.30 15.10
CA GLY A 54 28.86 -2.30 14.26
C GLY A 54 28.74 -3.19 13.01
N LYS A 55 27.56 -3.77 12.74
CA LYS A 55 27.28 -4.52 11.52
C LYS A 55 27.03 -3.57 10.36
N GLU A 56 27.28 -4.05 9.14
CA GLU A 56 26.92 -3.31 7.93
C GLU A 56 25.40 -3.07 7.88
N PRO A 57 24.95 -1.81 7.63
CA PRO A 57 23.53 -1.50 7.50
C PRO A 57 22.92 -2.12 6.25
N ILE A 58 21.62 -2.41 6.34
CA ILE A 58 20.80 -2.79 5.19
C ILE A 58 20.28 -1.51 4.55
N LYS A 59 20.42 -1.41 3.24
CA LYS A 59 19.91 -0.27 2.48
C LYS A 59 18.51 -0.59 1.99
N VAL A 60 17.57 0.26 2.37
CA VAL A 60 16.18 0.13 1.96
C VAL A 60 15.79 1.38 1.19
N ALA A 61 15.26 1.19 -0.02
CA ALA A 61 14.56 2.24 -0.75
C ALA A 61 13.08 2.17 -0.40
N LEU A 62 12.49 3.33 -0.11
CA LEU A 62 11.05 3.45 0.07
C LEU A 62 10.52 4.30 -1.09
N ILE A 63 9.63 3.73 -1.88
CA ILE A 63 8.96 4.39 -3.00
C ILE A 63 7.45 4.32 -2.79
N SER A 64 6.73 5.36 -3.19
CA SER A 64 5.28 5.48 -3.02
C SER A 64 4.75 6.50 -4.03
N ASP A 65 3.45 6.44 -4.32
CA ASP A 65 2.73 7.47 -5.07
C ASP A 65 3.37 7.74 -6.44
N LEU A 66 3.71 6.66 -7.15
CA LEU A 66 4.39 6.72 -8.44
C LEU A 66 3.52 7.38 -9.52
N HIS A 67 2.19 7.31 -9.40
CA HIS A 67 1.18 7.92 -10.28
C HIS A 67 1.69 8.19 -11.70
N THR A 68 1.94 7.11 -12.45
CA THR A 68 2.62 7.22 -13.73
C THR A 68 1.61 7.33 -14.87
N ASP A 69 1.59 8.49 -15.52
CA ASP A 69 0.69 8.78 -16.62
C ASP A 69 1.32 8.48 -17.99
N PHE A 70 0.95 7.34 -18.56
CA PHE A 70 1.37 6.93 -19.90
C PHE A 70 0.77 7.79 -21.03
N ASP A 71 -0.23 8.64 -20.75
CA ASP A 71 -0.80 9.61 -21.68
C ASP A 71 -0.25 11.03 -21.51
N TYR A 72 0.76 11.23 -20.63
CA TYR A 72 1.42 12.52 -20.45
C TYR A 72 2.09 13.00 -21.73
N VAL A 73 1.85 14.25 -22.11
CA VAL A 73 2.40 14.89 -23.31
C VAL A 73 2.96 16.28 -22.97
N PRO A 74 4.29 16.46 -23.03
CA PRO A 74 4.92 17.77 -22.85
C PRO A 74 4.33 18.81 -23.81
N GLY A 75 4.18 20.04 -23.33
CA GLY A 75 3.63 21.13 -24.12
C GLY A 75 2.09 21.26 -24.09
N LYS A 76 1.38 20.29 -23.50
CA LYS A 76 -0.06 20.38 -23.28
C LYS A 76 -0.40 21.30 -22.10
N SER A 77 -1.67 21.69 -22.01
CA SER A 77 -2.12 22.48 -20.88
C SER A 77 -2.00 21.66 -19.58
N ASN A 78 -1.32 22.21 -18.58
CA ASN A 78 -1.39 21.73 -17.19
C ASN A 78 -2.66 22.24 -16.48
N ASN A 79 -3.44 23.12 -17.10
CA ASN A 79 -4.69 23.67 -16.60
C ASN A 79 -5.82 23.50 -17.63
N CYS A 80 -6.44 22.33 -17.61
CA CYS A 80 -7.45 21.88 -18.57
C CYS A 80 -8.88 21.83 -18.01
N GLY A 81 -9.06 22.20 -16.73
CA GLY A 81 -10.37 22.20 -16.05
C GLY A 81 -10.90 20.81 -15.68
N ARG A 82 -10.01 19.83 -15.54
CA ARG A 82 -10.30 18.44 -15.15
C ARG A 82 -9.41 18.01 -13.97
N PRO A 83 -9.70 16.89 -13.29
CA PRO A 83 -8.88 16.40 -12.19
C PRO A 83 -7.42 16.15 -12.56
N LEU A 84 -7.15 15.68 -13.78
CA LEU A 84 -5.79 15.49 -14.29
C LEU A 84 -5.63 16.10 -15.68
N CYS A 85 -4.51 16.80 -15.89
CA CYS A 85 -4.15 17.50 -17.12
C CYS A 85 -2.78 17.02 -17.66
N CYS A 86 -2.10 17.81 -18.50
CA CYS A 86 -0.86 17.44 -19.18
C CYS A 86 -0.98 16.25 -20.15
N ARG A 87 -2.19 15.85 -20.52
CA ARG A 87 -2.48 14.71 -21.39
C ARG A 87 -2.77 15.14 -22.81
N SER A 88 -2.80 14.17 -23.72
CA SER A 88 -3.12 14.39 -25.15
C SER A 88 -4.42 15.19 -25.36
N ASP A 89 -5.41 15.01 -24.49
CA ASP A 89 -6.74 15.62 -24.51
C ASP A 89 -6.88 16.88 -23.63
N SER A 90 -5.79 17.35 -22.99
CA SER A 90 -5.79 18.55 -22.14
C SER A 90 -5.82 19.87 -22.92
N GLY A 91 -5.86 19.82 -24.26
CA GLY A 91 -5.90 21.02 -25.11
C GLY A 91 -4.57 21.78 -25.17
N ALA A 92 -4.62 22.99 -25.71
CA ALA A 92 -3.47 23.89 -25.80
C ALA A 92 -3.38 24.78 -24.55
N PRO A 93 -2.18 25.06 -24.04
CA PRO A 93 -1.98 25.98 -22.92
C PRO A 93 -2.38 27.41 -23.31
N LYS A 94 -2.92 28.19 -22.37
CA LYS A 94 -3.29 29.60 -22.64
C LYS A 94 -2.07 30.51 -22.75
N ASP A 95 -1.07 30.25 -21.92
CA ASP A 95 0.20 30.97 -21.91
C ASP A 95 1.33 30.07 -21.40
N ALA A 96 2.56 30.61 -21.35
CA ALA A 96 3.76 29.85 -21.01
C ALA A 96 3.73 29.24 -19.59
N SER A 97 2.92 29.76 -18.67
CA SER A 97 2.79 29.21 -17.32
C SER A 97 1.94 27.95 -17.26
N GLU A 98 1.11 27.70 -18.28
CA GLU A 98 0.26 26.52 -18.37
C GLU A 98 0.89 25.38 -19.18
N VAL A 99 2.16 25.51 -19.57
CA VAL A 99 2.84 24.55 -20.45
C VAL A 99 3.43 23.40 -19.63
N ALA A 100 2.88 22.20 -19.81
CA ALA A 100 3.40 20.97 -19.22
C ALA A 100 4.88 20.76 -19.59
N GLY A 101 5.73 20.58 -18.56
CA GLY A 101 7.16 20.37 -18.72
C GLY A 101 7.53 19.03 -19.36
N LYS A 102 8.81 18.86 -19.70
CA LYS A 102 9.29 17.55 -20.20
C LYS A 102 9.27 16.49 -19.10
N TRP A 103 9.72 16.81 -17.89
CA TRP A 103 9.95 15.84 -16.81
C TRP A 103 8.77 15.75 -15.83
N GLY A 104 7.66 16.41 -16.12
CA GLY A 104 6.54 16.58 -15.21
C GLY A 104 6.14 18.04 -15.05
N ASP A 105 5.05 18.24 -14.32
CA ASP A 105 4.50 19.54 -13.95
C ASP A 105 3.92 19.43 -12.53
N PHE A 106 3.90 20.52 -11.76
CA PHE A 106 3.38 20.50 -10.39
C PHE A 106 1.86 20.25 -10.31
N ALA A 107 1.13 20.45 -11.40
CA ALA A 107 -0.32 20.23 -11.48
C ALA A 107 -0.69 18.88 -12.12
N CYS A 108 0.27 17.99 -12.36
CA CYS A 108 0.07 16.75 -13.11
C CYS A 108 0.83 15.58 -12.51
N ASP A 109 0.38 14.38 -12.83
CA ASP A 109 1.09 13.13 -12.62
C ASP A 109 2.33 13.02 -13.53
N ILE A 110 3.23 12.08 -13.20
CA ILE A 110 4.54 12.01 -13.87
C ILE A 110 4.48 11.24 -15.19
N PRO A 111 5.27 11.62 -16.21
CA PRO A 111 5.43 10.79 -17.38
C PRO A 111 6.28 9.54 -17.11
N PRO A 112 6.18 8.48 -17.93
CA PRO A 112 6.92 7.23 -17.72
C PRO A 112 8.44 7.40 -17.72
N TRP A 113 9.00 8.34 -18.49
CA TRP A 113 10.46 8.56 -18.49
C TRP A 113 10.96 9.23 -17.21
N THR A 114 10.08 9.85 -16.40
CA THR A 114 10.45 10.33 -15.07
C THR A 114 10.50 9.17 -14.08
N LEU A 115 9.57 8.20 -14.19
CA LEU A 115 9.65 6.92 -13.46
C LEU A 115 10.95 6.19 -13.81
N ASP A 116 11.26 6.03 -15.10
CA ASP A 116 12.50 5.37 -15.55
C ASP A 116 13.74 6.07 -14.96
N ASN A 117 13.76 7.41 -14.95
CA ASN A 117 14.89 8.17 -14.40
C ASN A 117 15.05 7.98 -12.89
N MET A 118 13.94 7.91 -12.15
CA MET A 118 13.97 7.59 -10.71
C MET A 118 14.50 6.17 -10.49
N VAL A 119 13.99 5.20 -11.24
CA VAL A 119 14.41 3.79 -11.15
C VAL A 119 15.91 3.66 -11.44
N ASP A 120 16.41 4.32 -12.49
CA ASP A 120 17.84 4.38 -12.81
C ASP A 120 18.67 4.97 -11.67
N PHE A 121 18.19 6.03 -11.03
CA PHE A 121 18.88 6.65 -9.89
C PHE A 121 18.92 5.70 -8.68
N VAL A 122 17.79 5.07 -8.34
CA VAL A 122 17.69 4.11 -7.24
C VAL A 122 18.64 2.93 -7.49
N ASN A 123 18.65 2.37 -8.71
CA ASN A 123 19.53 1.25 -9.04
C ASN A 123 21.02 1.64 -8.97
N ASN A 124 21.40 2.71 -9.68
CA ASN A 124 22.81 3.02 -9.93
C ASN A 124 23.48 3.80 -8.79
N THR A 125 22.70 4.55 -8.00
CA THR A 125 23.24 5.43 -6.94
C THR A 125 22.95 4.90 -5.54
N ILE A 126 21.72 4.47 -5.29
CA ILE A 126 21.33 3.96 -3.97
C ILE A 126 21.77 2.50 -3.83
N SER A 127 21.50 1.70 -4.88
CA SER A 127 21.73 0.25 -4.94
C SER A 127 21.22 -0.44 -3.67
N PRO A 128 19.89 -0.40 -3.42
CA PRO A 128 19.30 -0.91 -2.19
C PRO A 128 19.29 -2.44 -2.16
N ASP A 129 19.26 -3.02 -0.96
CA ASP A 129 19.05 -4.45 -0.75
C ASP A 129 17.55 -4.81 -0.85
N ALA A 130 16.69 -3.87 -0.49
CA ALA A 130 15.24 -4.03 -0.53
C ALA A 130 14.50 -2.74 -0.91
N VAL A 131 13.33 -2.89 -1.49
CA VAL A 131 12.40 -1.83 -1.86
C VAL A 131 11.07 -2.06 -1.16
N LEU A 132 10.66 -1.07 -0.37
CA LEU A 132 9.30 -0.96 0.17
C LEU A 132 8.52 -0.10 -0.82
N TRP A 133 7.51 -0.68 -1.47
CA TRP A 133 6.71 0.02 -2.49
C TRP A 133 5.31 0.25 -1.96
N LEU A 134 5.01 1.46 -1.49
CA LEU A 134 3.79 1.75 -0.73
C LEU A 134 2.60 2.15 -1.61
N GLY A 135 2.50 1.57 -2.81
CA GLY A 135 1.31 1.71 -3.68
C GLY A 135 1.21 3.00 -4.49
N ASP A 136 0.02 3.22 -5.02
CA ASP A 136 -0.43 4.38 -5.81
C ASP A 136 0.38 4.60 -7.09
N SER A 137 0.24 3.62 -7.99
CA SER A 137 0.92 3.58 -9.28
C SER A 137 0.12 4.21 -10.41
N ILE A 138 -1.20 4.21 -10.26
CA ILE A 138 -2.15 4.63 -11.30
C ILE A 138 -2.40 6.13 -11.20
N PRO A 139 -2.40 6.87 -12.31
CA PRO A 139 -2.63 8.31 -12.30
C PRO A 139 -4.07 8.67 -11.89
N HIS A 140 -4.26 9.94 -11.55
CA HIS A 140 -5.51 10.57 -11.12
C HIS A 140 -6.50 10.82 -12.27
N ASN A 141 -6.47 10.00 -13.33
CA ASN A 141 -7.36 10.13 -14.48
C ASN A 141 -8.74 9.48 -14.27
N VAL A 142 -9.32 9.67 -13.07
CA VAL A 142 -10.58 9.08 -12.60
C VAL A 142 -11.71 9.13 -13.63
N GLU A 143 -11.80 10.20 -14.43
CA GLU A 143 -12.88 10.42 -15.40
C GLU A 143 -12.76 9.55 -16.67
N SER A 144 -11.54 9.14 -17.03
CA SER A 144 -11.23 8.41 -18.27
C SER A 144 -10.64 7.03 -18.05
N LEU A 145 -10.36 6.66 -16.79
CA LEU A 145 -9.82 5.36 -16.44
C LEU A 145 -10.85 4.27 -16.71
N THR A 146 -10.38 3.16 -17.29
CA THR A 146 -11.15 1.94 -17.49
C THR A 146 -10.45 0.79 -16.75
N LEU A 147 -11.17 -0.30 -16.48
CA LEU A 147 -10.58 -1.51 -15.90
C LEU A 147 -9.36 -1.99 -16.71
N GLU A 148 -9.50 -2.07 -18.03
CA GLU A 148 -8.42 -2.51 -18.93
C GLU A 148 -7.19 -1.61 -18.81
N ASN A 149 -7.38 -0.28 -18.80
CA ASN A 149 -6.28 0.66 -18.66
C ASN A 149 -5.66 0.61 -17.26
N ASN A 150 -6.46 0.45 -16.20
CA ASN A 150 -5.98 0.26 -14.83
C ASN A 150 -5.03 -0.94 -14.74
N VAL A 151 -5.48 -2.11 -15.20
CA VAL A 151 -4.70 -3.35 -15.22
C VAL A 151 -3.42 -3.18 -16.03
N LYS A 152 -3.51 -2.56 -17.21
CA LYS A 152 -2.35 -2.33 -18.09
C LYS A 152 -1.34 -1.37 -17.47
N ILE A 153 -1.79 -0.29 -16.82
CA ILE A 153 -0.92 0.66 -16.13
C ILE A 153 -0.18 -0.04 -14.99
N MET A 154 -0.89 -0.80 -14.15
CA MET A 154 -0.28 -1.57 -13.06
C MET A 154 0.79 -2.55 -13.56
N GLN A 155 0.48 -3.29 -14.63
CA GLN A 155 1.43 -4.22 -15.24
C GLN A 155 2.67 -3.49 -15.79
N ASN A 156 2.47 -2.36 -16.46
CA ASN A 156 3.57 -1.57 -17.02
C ASN A 156 4.47 -0.94 -15.94
N VAL A 157 3.87 -0.35 -14.89
CA VAL A 157 4.64 0.22 -13.76
C VAL A 157 5.38 -0.89 -13.03
N THR A 158 4.72 -2.01 -12.76
CA THR A 158 5.35 -3.19 -12.14
C THR A 158 6.55 -3.66 -12.97
N ALA A 159 6.41 -3.77 -14.29
CA ALA A 159 7.50 -4.15 -15.17
C ALA A 159 8.66 -3.13 -15.14
N ALA A 160 8.36 -1.83 -15.25
CA ALA A 160 9.39 -0.77 -15.23
C ALA A 160 10.19 -0.78 -13.92
N VAL A 161 9.51 -0.85 -12.78
CA VAL A 161 10.14 -0.86 -11.46
C VAL A 161 10.93 -2.16 -11.23
N SER A 162 10.33 -3.32 -11.49
CA SER A 162 10.95 -4.62 -11.17
C SER A 162 12.11 -4.96 -12.10
N SER A 163 12.01 -4.65 -13.40
CA SER A 163 13.13 -4.85 -14.34
C SER A 163 14.26 -3.83 -14.13
N GLY A 164 13.94 -2.61 -13.68
CA GLY A 164 14.98 -1.61 -13.43
C GLY A 164 15.71 -1.79 -12.09
N LEU A 165 15.15 -2.57 -11.15
CA LEU A 165 15.73 -2.88 -9.85
C LEU A 165 15.94 -4.41 -9.67
N GLU A 166 16.37 -5.08 -10.73
CA GLU A 166 16.69 -6.52 -10.68
C GLU A 166 17.68 -6.85 -9.55
N GLY A 167 17.42 -7.96 -8.86
CA GLY A 167 18.25 -8.41 -7.74
C GLY A 167 17.96 -7.76 -6.39
N THR A 168 16.98 -6.84 -6.33
CA THR A 168 16.47 -6.28 -5.07
C THR A 168 15.25 -7.06 -4.56
N LYS A 169 15.01 -7.06 -3.25
CA LYS A 169 13.79 -7.62 -2.67
C LYS A 169 12.67 -6.61 -2.66
N PHE A 170 11.46 -7.02 -3.04
CA PHE A 170 10.30 -6.15 -3.08
C PHE A 170 9.28 -6.49 -2.00
N PHE A 171 8.75 -5.47 -1.36
CA PHE A 171 7.63 -5.56 -0.43
C PHE A 171 6.58 -4.51 -0.78
N PRO A 172 5.71 -4.79 -1.77
CA PRO A 172 4.68 -3.85 -2.20
C PRO A 172 3.45 -3.83 -1.27
N VAL A 173 2.76 -2.71 -1.27
CA VAL A 173 1.45 -2.46 -0.65
C VAL A 173 0.51 -1.93 -1.73
N ILE A 174 -0.77 -2.28 -1.63
CA ILE A 174 -1.82 -1.75 -2.52
C ILE A 174 -2.20 -0.33 -2.05
N GLY A 175 -2.11 0.66 -2.93
CA GLY A 175 -2.66 1.99 -2.70
C GLY A 175 -4.13 2.12 -3.10
N ASN A 176 -4.79 3.23 -2.76
CA ASN A 176 -6.20 3.42 -3.11
C ASN A 176 -6.43 3.66 -4.61
N HIS A 177 -5.43 4.18 -5.33
CA HIS A 177 -5.52 4.36 -6.78
C HIS A 177 -5.22 3.07 -7.57
N ASP A 178 -4.64 2.04 -6.95
CA ASP A 178 -4.30 0.76 -7.59
C ASP A 178 -5.53 -0.15 -7.84
N THR A 179 -6.72 0.32 -7.50
CA THR A 179 -8.00 -0.40 -7.63
C THR A 179 -8.86 0.15 -8.77
N TYR A 180 -9.82 -0.65 -9.23
CA TYR A 180 -10.85 -0.18 -10.16
C TYR A 180 -12.24 -0.67 -9.76
N PRO A 181 -13.23 0.24 -9.59
CA PRO A 181 -13.09 1.69 -9.57
C PRO A 181 -12.06 2.17 -8.53
N GLN A 182 -11.40 3.31 -8.78
CA GLN A 182 -10.42 3.87 -7.83
C GLN A 182 -11.08 4.11 -6.47
N ASP A 183 -10.29 4.00 -5.39
CA ASP A 183 -10.71 4.11 -3.99
C ASP A 183 -11.58 2.96 -3.46
N VAL A 184 -12.12 2.13 -4.36
CA VAL A 184 -13.08 1.09 -3.99
C VAL A 184 -12.38 -0.25 -3.92
N ILE A 185 -12.46 -0.89 -2.74
CA ILE A 185 -12.02 -2.27 -2.56
C ILE A 185 -12.99 -3.01 -1.65
N SER A 186 -13.46 -4.16 -2.12
CA SER A 186 -14.33 -5.05 -1.36
C SER A 186 -13.52 -6.16 -0.71
N MET A 187 -13.80 -6.43 0.57
CA MET A 187 -13.29 -7.59 1.31
C MET A 187 -14.43 -8.40 1.91
N GLN A 188 -15.55 -8.51 1.17
CA GLN A 188 -16.70 -9.30 1.61
C GLN A 188 -16.51 -10.80 1.34
N LYS A 189 -15.74 -11.15 0.29
CA LYS A 189 -15.41 -12.53 -0.10
C LYS A 189 -14.03 -12.58 -0.76
N PRO A 190 -13.36 -13.75 -0.79
CA PRO A 190 -12.13 -13.93 -1.55
C PRO A 190 -12.31 -13.52 -3.01
N ARG A 191 -11.27 -12.89 -3.59
CA ARG A 191 -11.20 -12.51 -5.02
C ARG A 191 -12.28 -11.53 -5.46
N ASP A 192 -12.78 -10.66 -4.57
CA ASP A 192 -13.87 -9.74 -4.91
C ASP A 192 -13.47 -8.61 -5.87
N ASN A 193 -12.17 -8.31 -5.97
CA ASN A 193 -11.66 -7.15 -6.68
C ASN A 193 -11.11 -7.54 -8.05
N GLN A 194 -11.86 -7.25 -9.12
CA GLN A 194 -11.51 -7.69 -10.48
C GLN A 194 -10.15 -7.15 -10.95
N ALA A 195 -9.85 -5.86 -10.76
CA ALA A 195 -8.57 -5.30 -11.17
C ALA A 195 -7.39 -6.04 -10.51
N ILE A 196 -7.44 -6.23 -9.19
CA ILE A 196 -6.42 -6.94 -8.41
C ILE A 196 -6.27 -8.39 -8.90
N ASN A 197 -7.37 -9.07 -9.23
CA ASN A 197 -7.30 -10.42 -9.80
C ASN A 197 -6.54 -10.47 -11.14
N GLU A 198 -6.62 -9.40 -11.94
CA GLU A 198 -6.02 -9.33 -13.28
C GLU A 198 -4.56 -8.82 -13.25
N TRP A 199 -4.24 -7.78 -12.47
CA TRP A 199 -2.88 -7.25 -12.38
C TRP A 199 -2.04 -7.90 -11.26
N GLY A 200 -2.67 -8.34 -10.17
CA GLY A 200 -2.03 -8.90 -8.97
C GLY A 200 -1.09 -10.09 -9.21
N PRO A 201 -1.33 -10.99 -10.20
CA PRO A 201 -0.36 -12.02 -10.55
C PRO A 201 1.03 -11.48 -10.94
N SER A 202 1.13 -10.21 -11.36
CA SER A 202 2.41 -9.56 -11.65
C SER A 202 3.27 -9.35 -10.39
N TRP A 203 2.67 -9.37 -9.20
CA TRP A 203 3.36 -9.27 -7.91
C TRP A 203 3.66 -10.62 -7.28
N ALA A 204 3.15 -11.73 -7.84
CA ALA A 204 3.43 -13.08 -7.32
C ALA A 204 4.94 -13.37 -7.12
N PRO A 205 5.87 -12.92 -7.99
CA PRO A 205 7.31 -13.09 -7.75
C PRO A 205 7.87 -12.38 -6.51
N PHE A 206 7.16 -11.41 -5.95
CA PHE A 206 7.56 -10.68 -4.73
C PHE A 206 7.03 -11.35 -3.46
N LEU A 207 6.11 -12.30 -3.58
CA LEU A 207 5.45 -12.95 -2.47
C LEU A 207 6.15 -14.28 -2.14
N PRO A 208 6.26 -14.65 -0.84
CA PRO A 208 7.18 -15.70 -0.42
C PRO A 208 6.72 -17.13 -0.77
N ASN A 209 5.40 -17.36 -0.89
CA ASN A 209 4.82 -18.68 -1.15
C ASN A 209 3.37 -18.58 -1.65
N ASP A 210 2.78 -19.70 -2.07
CA ASP A 210 1.42 -19.79 -2.59
C ASP A 210 0.34 -19.36 -1.57
N GLU A 211 0.60 -19.51 -0.26
CA GLU A 211 -0.35 -19.07 0.77
C GLU A 211 -0.45 -17.55 0.81
N GLU A 212 0.68 -16.85 0.84
CA GLU A 212 0.73 -15.38 0.81
C GLU A 212 0.27 -14.82 -0.54
N ILE A 213 0.52 -15.52 -1.65
CA ILE A 213 -0.04 -15.16 -2.97
C ILE A 213 -1.57 -15.21 -2.93
N ASN A 214 -2.15 -16.27 -2.37
CA ASN A 214 -3.60 -16.39 -2.28
C ASN A 214 -4.18 -15.37 -1.30
N ARG A 215 -3.57 -15.16 -0.13
CA ARG A 215 -3.98 -14.13 0.84
C ARG A 215 -3.99 -12.74 0.23
N PHE A 216 -2.92 -12.38 -0.49
CA PHE A 216 -2.83 -11.12 -1.23
C PHE A 216 -3.93 -10.99 -2.28
N LEU A 217 -4.16 -12.01 -3.10
CA LEU A 217 -5.18 -11.91 -4.14
C LEU A 217 -6.61 -11.93 -3.57
N ASP A 218 -6.82 -12.60 -2.43
CA ASP A 218 -8.11 -12.67 -1.77
C ASP A 218 -8.45 -11.36 -1.04
N TRP A 219 -7.48 -10.74 -0.37
CA TRP A 219 -7.71 -9.64 0.58
C TRP A 219 -6.75 -8.44 0.45
N GLY A 220 -5.71 -8.54 -0.35
CA GLY A 220 -4.75 -7.45 -0.62
C GLY A 220 -3.72 -7.19 0.47
N TYR A 221 -3.60 -8.09 1.46
CA TYR A 221 -2.56 -8.04 2.50
C TYR A 221 -1.78 -9.35 2.54
N TYR A 222 -0.56 -9.33 3.07
CA TYR A 222 0.29 -10.51 3.23
C TYR A 222 1.43 -10.26 4.22
N SER A 223 2.14 -11.32 4.61
CA SER A 223 3.40 -11.21 5.36
C SER A 223 4.58 -11.84 4.63
N ALA A 224 5.79 -11.38 4.94
CA ALA A 224 7.02 -11.98 4.43
C ALA A 224 8.16 -11.80 5.42
N ASP A 225 9.00 -12.82 5.59
CA ASP A 225 10.19 -12.70 6.41
C ASP A 225 11.19 -11.73 5.75
N PHE A 226 11.69 -10.77 6.52
CA PHE A 226 12.69 -9.83 6.06
C PHE A 226 14.08 -10.42 6.32
N VAL A 227 14.67 -10.97 5.26
CA VAL A 227 16.00 -11.61 5.27
C VAL A 227 16.93 -10.89 4.29
N GLY A 228 18.24 -10.98 4.51
CA GLY A 228 19.26 -10.41 3.61
C GLY A 228 19.23 -11.04 2.21
N LEU A 229 19.93 -10.43 1.25
CA LEU A 229 20.04 -10.96 -0.13
C LEU A 229 20.64 -12.38 -0.18
N ASP A 230 21.43 -12.75 0.82
CA ASP A 230 22.01 -14.09 1.04
C ASP A 230 21.03 -15.08 1.70
N GLY A 231 19.81 -14.65 2.01
CA GLY A 231 18.79 -15.44 2.70
C GLY A 231 18.94 -15.48 4.22
N GLN A 232 19.91 -14.79 4.81
CA GLN A 232 20.14 -14.83 6.26
C GLN A 232 19.18 -13.91 7.02
N PRO A 233 18.73 -14.28 8.23
CA PRO A 233 17.87 -13.43 9.05
C PRO A 233 18.49 -12.06 9.34
N ILE A 234 17.64 -11.02 9.32
CA ILE A 234 18.02 -9.67 9.74
C ILE A 234 17.78 -9.53 11.23
N GLY A 235 18.81 -9.09 11.96
CA GLY A 235 18.75 -8.92 13.42
C GLY A 235 19.24 -10.15 14.19
N ASN A 236 18.92 -10.21 15.48
CA ASN A 236 19.25 -11.35 16.35
C ASN A 236 18.09 -12.36 16.47
N ALA A 237 16.89 -11.94 16.09
CA ALA A 237 15.66 -12.71 16.06
C ALA A 237 14.97 -12.49 14.70
N LYS A 238 13.84 -13.15 14.49
CA LYS A 238 13.05 -13.06 13.25
C LYS A 238 12.58 -11.63 13.02
N THR A 239 12.79 -11.12 11.81
CA THR A 239 12.20 -9.86 11.35
C THR A 239 11.17 -10.18 10.28
N ARG A 240 9.94 -9.68 10.41
CA ARG A 240 8.83 -9.94 9.48
C ARG A 240 8.22 -8.62 9.01
N ILE A 241 7.99 -8.53 7.70
CA ILE A 241 7.25 -7.46 7.06
C ILE A 241 5.79 -7.87 6.94
N PHE A 242 4.90 -6.92 7.23
CA PHE A 242 3.46 -7.03 7.06
C PHE A 242 3.01 -5.96 6.08
N SER A 243 2.60 -6.38 4.88
CA SER A 243 1.97 -5.50 3.90
C SER A 243 0.48 -5.47 4.19
N LEU A 244 0.02 -4.34 4.73
CA LEU A 244 -1.37 -4.15 5.15
C LEU A 244 -2.15 -3.44 4.07
N ASN A 245 -3.39 -3.88 3.86
CA ASN A 245 -4.31 -3.21 2.98
C ASN A 245 -5.09 -2.14 3.76
N THR A 246 -4.49 -0.95 3.90
CA THR A 246 -5.06 0.17 4.66
C THR A 246 -6.28 0.81 4.00
N ASN A 247 -6.67 0.36 2.80
CA ASN A 247 -7.96 0.73 2.22
C ASN A 247 -9.16 0.31 3.10
N ILE A 248 -8.97 -0.58 4.09
CA ILE A 248 -9.98 -0.91 5.11
C ILE A 248 -10.29 0.23 6.09
N CYS A 249 -9.48 1.28 6.13
CA CYS A 249 -9.73 2.48 6.93
C CYS A 249 -9.79 3.76 6.08
N TYR A 250 -9.77 3.61 4.75
CA TYR A 250 -9.83 4.73 3.83
C TYR A 250 -11.27 5.25 3.66
N GLN A 251 -11.46 6.56 3.87
CA GLN A 251 -12.79 7.17 3.95
C GLN A 251 -13.55 7.16 2.62
N MET A 252 -12.84 7.10 1.49
CA MET A 252 -13.44 7.04 0.16
C MET A 252 -13.75 5.61 -0.30
N ASN A 253 -13.38 4.60 0.48
CA ASN A 253 -13.77 3.23 0.19
C ASN A 253 -15.23 2.97 0.60
N TRP A 254 -16.14 3.15 -0.35
CA TRP A 254 -17.58 3.06 -0.08
C TRP A 254 -18.09 1.65 0.22
N GLU A 255 -17.29 0.60 -0.04
CA GLU A 255 -17.60 -0.77 0.40
C GLU A 255 -17.62 -0.90 1.94
N LEU A 256 -16.93 0.01 2.65
CA LEU A 256 -16.87 0.01 4.11
C LEU A 256 -18.04 0.70 4.78
N PHE A 257 -18.86 1.44 4.03
CA PHE A 257 -19.91 2.30 4.60
C PHE A 257 -20.93 1.55 5.46
N ALA A 258 -21.08 0.24 5.23
CA ALA A 258 -21.96 -0.65 5.97
C ALA A 258 -21.22 -1.85 6.55
N GLN A 259 -19.88 -1.80 6.61
CA GLN A 259 -19.05 -2.86 7.15
C GLN A 259 -18.64 -2.51 8.57
N PHE A 260 -19.07 -3.33 9.53
CA PHE A 260 -18.88 -3.12 10.96
C PHE A 260 -18.05 -4.25 11.60
N VAL A 261 -17.62 -5.23 10.80
CA VAL A 261 -16.72 -6.32 11.18
C VAL A 261 -15.40 -6.12 10.44
N ASP A 262 -14.30 -6.55 11.05
CA ASP A 262 -12.93 -6.53 10.48
C ASP A 262 -12.91 -7.09 9.03
N PRO A 263 -12.79 -6.21 8.00
CA PRO A 263 -12.86 -6.63 6.61
C PRO A 263 -11.71 -7.59 6.27
N GLY A 264 -12.03 -8.75 5.70
CA GLY A 264 -11.02 -9.77 5.39
C GLY A 264 -10.28 -10.35 6.61
N ASN A 265 -10.77 -10.11 7.84
CA ASN A 265 -10.12 -10.47 9.11
C ASN A 265 -8.65 -9.98 9.23
N MET A 266 -8.30 -8.86 8.59
CA MET A 266 -6.91 -8.40 8.54
C MET A 266 -6.38 -8.00 9.91
N LEU A 267 -7.17 -7.30 10.73
CA LEU A 267 -6.73 -6.87 12.06
C LEU A 267 -6.58 -8.04 13.02
N GLN A 268 -7.49 -9.02 12.97
CA GLN A 268 -7.35 -10.24 13.75
C GLN A 268 -6.11 -11.05 13.32
N TRP A 269 -5.92 -11.23 12.01
CA TRP A 269 -4.71 -11.88 11.49
C TRP A 269 -3.44 -11.17 11.94
N LEU A 270 -3.41 -9.83 11.83
CA LEU A 270 -2.26 -9.04 12.26
C LEU A 270 -2.00 -9.17 13.77
N HIS A 271 -3.05 -9.21 14.58
CA HIS A 271 -2.91 -9.42 16.02
C HIS A 271 -2.23 -10.76 16.32
N ASP A 272 -2.71 -11.85 15.71
CA ASP A 272 -2.19 -13.20 15.93
C ASP A 272 -0.70 -13.29 15.48
N GLU A 273 -0.36 -12.70 14.35
CA GLU A 273 1.02 -12.63 13.84
C GLU A 273 1.95 -11.80 14.74
N LEU A 274 1.47 -10.67 15.26
CA LEU A 274 2.25 -9.83 16.16
C LEU A 274 2.48 -10.50 17.53
N GLU A 275 1.51 -11.28 18.03
CA GLU A 275 1.71 -12.11 19.22
C GLU A 275 2.76 -13.20 19.00
N GLU A 276 2.77 -13.86 17.83
CA GLU A 276 3.83 -14.82 17.47
C GLU A 276 5.21 -14.14 17.48
N ILE A 277 5.35 -13.03 16.76
CA ILE A 277 6.62 -12.29 16.67
C ILE A 277 7.09 -11.81 18.04
N GLU A 278 6.17 -11.32 18.89
CA GLU A 278 6.50 -10.91 20.26
C GLU A 278 7.00 -12.10 21.10
N SER A 279 6.35 -13.27 20.99
CA SER A 279 6.73 -14.47 21.75
C SER A 279 8.13 -14.97 21.43
N GLU A 280 8.62 -14.69 20.22
CA GLU A 280 9.97 -15.01 19.75
C GLU A 280 10.99 -13.90 20.00
N GLY A 281 10.55 -12.74 20.54
CA GLY A 281 11.39 -11.55 20.67
C GLY A 281 11.83 -10.96 19.32
N GLY A 282 11.03 -11.19 18.27
CA GLY A 282 11.27 -10.74 16.91
C GLY A 282 10.96 -9.26 16.69
N THR A 283 11.00 -8.85 15.42
CA THR A 283 10.72 -7.48 14.98
C THR A 283 9.68 -7.48 13.86
N ALA A 284 8.65 -6.65 14.00
CA ALA A 284 7.64 -6.44 12.97
C ALA A 284 7.88 -5.11 12.25
N ILE A 285 7.77 -5.10 10.93
CA ILE A 285 7.75 -3.90 10.09
C ILE A 285 6.38 -3.85 9.42
N LEU A 286 5.58 -2.87 9.81
CA LEU A 286 4.24 -2.67 9.24
C LEU A 286 4.33 -1.70 8.07
N LEU A 287 3.83 -2.10 6.91
CA LEU A 287 3.71 -1.30 5.71
C LEU A 287 2.23 -1.04 5.44
N GLY A 288 1.93 0.18 5.01
CA GLY A 288 0.60 0.63 4.63
C GLY A 288 0.72 1.76 3.63
N HIS A 289 -0.37 1.99 2.91
CA HIS A 289 -0.59 3.20 2.12
C HIS A 289 -1.35 4.22 2.99
#